data_AF-A0A319ECU0-F1
#
_entry.id   AF-A0A319ECU0-F1
#
_cell.length_a   1.000
_cell.length_b   1.000
_cell.length_c   1.000
_cell.angle_alpha   90.00
_cell.angle_beta   90.00
_cell.angle_gamma   90.00
#
_symmetry.space_group_name_H-M   'P 1'
#
loop_
_entity.id
_entity.type
_entity.pdbx_description
1 polymer ?
#
loop_
_entity_poly.entity_id
_entity_poly.type
_entity_poly.pdbx_seq_one_letter_code
_entity_poly.pdbx_strand_id
1 'polypeptide(L)'
;MALAVSAAQVEKRDSWGGSVSLGPTTSDIINAVTTIIPGTAPSTQNGELFLWPGMSNGTGDLIQTTLESWPSNAWCGASTGQWCVRASLFGSFGQYSGTGSPVSGDDHVRIEYNLLSDDETWVQNVTNAETGAYLSSYSYKSGPYMTGYGTGTECDSDCSGTIAGQTYLNTTITLRSADTAFGDTIAVGAGGTYSGLTSSEGGKVWNIATISIPAMSAASSSASASHATPVATEASSAQTTAAAAASGFAGGAAPSGAAPSGFAGGAGGAAPSGFAGKGGKGGNGGAAPSGFAGGAAPSGAAPSGRAGHSGHGHGHGHGHHHQQQQQSGAAAPSGFAGGAAPSGAAGGFGASPSVGAHAGAAAEGEEPCPEDN
;
A
#
# COMPACT_ATOMS: atom_id res chain seq x y z
N MET A 1 11.02 -54.60 -5.27
CA MET A 1 10.10 -53.45 -5.02
C MET A 1 10.93 -52.19 -5.13
N ALA A 2 10.73 -51.40 -6.19
CA ALA A 2 11.42 -50.13 -6.39
C ALA A 2 10.67 -49.03 -5.63
N LEU A 3 11.36 -48.32 -4.74
CA LEU A 3 10.86 -47.12 -4.07
C LEU A 3 10.84 -45.97 -5.09
N ALA A 4 9.64 -45.48 -5.42
CA ALA A 4 9.48 -44.24 -6.17
C ALA A 4 9.78 -43.06 -5.23
N VAL A 5 10.88 -42.35 -5.48
CA VAL A 5 11.16 -41.06 -4.84
C VAL A 5 10.30 -40.02 -5.55
N SER A 6 9.26 -39.54 -4.88
CA SER A 6 8.45 -38.42 -5.38
C SER A 6 9.30 -37.16 -5.32
N ALA A 7 9.57 -36.53 -6.47
CA ALA A 7 10.20 -35.22 -6.50
C ALA A 7 9.24 -34.20 -5.88
N ALA A 8 9.62 -33.65 -4.73
CA ALA A 8 8.90 -32.52 -4.14
C ALA A 8 8.92 -31.37 -5.16
N GLN A 9 7.73 -30.93 -5.60
CA GLN A 9 7.60 -29.69 -6.35
C GLN A 9 8.04 -28.58 -5.41
N VAL A 10 9.16 -27.94 -5.70
CA VAL A 10 9.56 -26.72 -5.01
C VAL A 10 8.66 -25.64 -5.58
N GLU A 11 7.61 -25.26 -4.85
CA GLU A 11 6.80 -24.08 -5.17
C GLU A 11 7.77 -22.90 -5.35
N LYS A 12 7.70 -22.26 -6.52
CA LYS A 12 8.58 -21.15 -6.84
C LYS A 12 8.16 -19.94 -6.02
N ARG A 13 9.14 -19.31 -5.38
CA ARG A 13 8.93 -18.22 -4.42
C ARG A 13 8.33 -16.98 -5.09
N ASP A 14 7.48 -16.29 -4.34
CA ASP A 14 6.97 -14.95 -4.65
C ASP A 14 8.13 -14.00 -4.98
N SER A 15 7.89 -13.13 -5.94
CA SER A 15 8.86 -12.14 -6.39
C SER A 15 8.30 -10.73 -6.29
N TRP A 16 9.18 -9.76 -6.04
CA TRP A 16 8.81 -8.40 -5.70
C TRP A 16 9.36 -7.42 -6.74
N GLY A 17 8.48 -6.53 -7.21
CA GLY A 17 8.83 -5.42 -8.09
C GLY A 17 9.21 -4.17 -7.29
N GLY A 18 9.16 -3.01 -7.95
CA GLY A 18 9.46 -1.74 -7.30
C GLY A 18 8.47 -1.42 -6.18
N SER A 19 8.92 -0.68 -5.17
CA SER A 19 8.10 -0.27 -4.03
C SER A 19 8.52 1.07 -3.45
N VAL A 20 7.60 1.73 -2.77
CA VAL A 20 7.85 2.89 -1.90
C VAL A 20 7.02 2.72 -0.63
N SER A 21 7.61 2.99 0.54
CA SER A 21 6.94 2.86 1.84
C SER A 21 7.38 3.95 2.81
N LEU A 22 6.50 4.28 3.76
CA LEU A 22 6.80 5.07 4.95
C LEU A 22 6.39 4.28 6.19
N GLY A 23 7.18 4.40 7.24
CA GLY A 23 6.87 3.97 8.58
C GLY A 23 7.89 2.99 9.16
N PRO A 24 7.67 2.58 10.42
CA PRO A 24 6.51 2.95 11.24
C PRO A 24 6.57 4.42 11.73
N THR A 25 5.42 5.10 11.81
CA THR A 25 5.26 6.33 12.60
C THR A 25 5.21 6.01 14.10
N THR A 26 5.52 6.97 14.96
CA THR A 26 5.24 6.91 16.40
C THR A 26 3.77 7.21 16.77
N SER A 27 2.95 7.53 15.76
CA SER A 27 1.52 7.82 15.85
C SER A 27 0.73 6.69 15.17
N ASP A 28 -0.57 6.90 14.95
CA ASP A 28 -1.40 6.02 14.11
C ASP A 28 -1.81 6.76 12.84
N ILE A 29 -1.84 6.08 11.71
CA ILE A 29 -2.52 6.54 10.51
C ILE A 29 -4.03 6.42 10.73
N ILE A 30 -4.78 7.47 10.44
CA ILE A 30 -6.26 7.50 10.55
C ILE A 30 -6.96 7.70 9.20
N ASN A 31 -6.22 8.23 8.22
CA ASN A 31 -6.67 8.35 6.84
C ASN A 31 -5.45 8.24 5.91
N ALA A 32 -5.63 7.56 4.79
CA ALA A 32 -4.67 7.63 3.69
C ALA A 32 -5.40 7.60 2.35
N VAL A 33 -4.92 8.41 1.41
CA VAL A 33 -5.51 8.62 0.10
C VAL A 33 -4.41 8.54 -0.93
N THR A 34 -4.66 7.90 -2.07
CA THR A 34 -3.78 7.96 -3.24
C THR A 34 -4.57 7.75 -4.51
N THR A 35 -4.07 8.23 -5.64
CA THR A 35 -4.62 7.87 -6.97
C THR A 35 -3.57 7.09 -7.74
N ILE A 36 -3.86 5.86 -8.15
CA ILE A 36 -2.98 5.06 -9.00
C ILE A 36 -3.41 5.15 -10.47
N ILE A 37 -2.43 5.33 -11.35
CA ILE A 37 -2.50 5.03 -12.78
C ILE A 37 -1.69 3.74 -12.98
N PRO A 38 -2.34 2.58 -13.19
CA PRO A 38 -1.64 1.30 -13.07
C PRO A 38 -0.77 0.93 -14.28
N GLY A 39 -0.98 1.59 -15.42
CA GLY A 39 -0.46 1.14 -16.71
C GLY A 39 -1.20 -0.10 -17.22
N THR A 40 -0.98 -0.49 -18.48
CA THR A 40 -1.68 -1.63 -19.08
C THR A 40 -1.32 -2.94 -18.37
N ALA A 41 -2.33 -3.76 -18.04
CA ALA A 41 -2.11 -5.09 -17.49
C ALA A 41 -1.47 -6.01 -18.53
N PRO A 42 -0.65 -7.01 -18.15
CA PRO A 42 -0.18 -8.03 -19.08
C PRO A 42 -1.36 -8.69 -19.80
N SER A 43 -1.25 -8.87 -21.12
CA SER A 43 -2.32 -9.50 -21.93
C SER A 43 -2.50 -10.99 -21.63
N THR A 44 -1.47 -11.61 -21.06
CA THR A 44 -1.44 -13.00 -20.64
C THR A 44 -0.72 -13.10 -19.31
N GLN A 45 -1.24 -13.95 -18.44
CA GLN A 45 -0.74 -14.07 -17.09
C GLN A 45 -0.64 -15.55 -16.70
N ASN A 46 0.49 -15.93 -16.12
CA ASN A 46 0.82 -17.28 -15.69
C ASN A 46 0.44 -17.54 -14.22
N GLY A 47 0.49 -16.51 -13.38
CA GLY A 47 0.26 -16.55 -11.93
C GLY A 47 -0.55 -15.37 -11.45
N GLU A 48 -0.37 -14.92 -10.22
CA GLU A 48 -1.14 -13.81 -9.66
C GLU A 48 -0.24 -12.58 -9.52
N LEU A 49 -0.53 -11.54 -10.30
CA LEU A 49 0.19 -10.27 -10.25
C LEU A 49 -0.66 -9.24 -9.53
N PHE A 50 -0.07 -8.58 -8.54
CA PHE A 50 -0.71 -7.58 -7.70
C PHE A 50 0.02 -6.24 -7.79
N LEU A 51 -0.74 -5.18 -7.96
CA LEU A 51 -0.34 -3.83 -7.56
C LEU A 51 -1.11 -3.48 -6.30
N TRP A 52 -0.44 -2.94 -5.30
CA TRP A 52 -1.10 -2.51 -4.09
C TRP A 52 -0.56 -1.16 -3.64
N PRO A 53 -1.42 -0.32 -3.08
CA PRO A 53 -1.10 0.38 -1.87
C PRO A 53 -1.82 -0.27 -0.67
N GLY A 54 -1.28 -0.04 0.52
CA GLY A 54 -1.88 -0.52 1.75
C GLY A 54 -1.25 0.05 3.00
N MET A 55 -1.84 -0.29 4.14
CA MET A 55 -1.40 0.11 5.47
C MET A 55 -1.34 -1.10 6.39
N SER A 56 -0.34 -1.13 7.26
CA SER A 56 -0.18 -2.18 8.26
C SER A 56 0.48 -1.63 9.52
N ASN A 57 0.41 -2.41 10.59
CA ASN A 57 1.16 -2.22 11.83
C ASN A 57 2.33 -3.20 11.99
N GLY A 58 2.60 -4.01 10.95
CA GLY A 58 3.69 -5.00 10.92
C GLY A 58 3.47 -6.25 11.78
N THR A 59 2.33 -6.40 12.47
CA THR A 59 2.06 -7.53 13.36
C THR A 59 0.67 -8.15 13.20
N GLY A 60 -0.20 -7.51 12.42
CA GLY A 60 -1.57 -7.96 12.19
C GLY A 60 -2.00 -7.75 10.75
N ASP A 61 -3.20 -7.22 10.58
CA ASP A 61 -3.85 -7.08 9.29
C ASP A 61 -3.11 -6.10 8.34
N LEU A 62 -3.33 -6.32 7.06
CA LEU A 62 -2.94 -5.45 5.96
C LEU A 62 -4.20 -4.94 5.27
N ILE A 63 -4.53 -3.67 5.52
CA ILE A 63 -5.62 -2.97 4.84
C ILE A 63 -5.08 -2.51 3.50
N GLN A 64 -5.60 -3.04 2.39
CA GLN A 64 -5.01 -2.79 1.08
C GLN A 64 -6.04 -2.82 -0.03
N THR A 65 -5.76 -2.07 -1.10
CA THR A 65 -6.50 -2.19 -2.35
C THR A 65 -5.58 -2.84 -3.36
N THR A 66 -6.04 -3.89 -4.00
CA THR A 66 -5.27 -4.61 -5.00
C THR A 66 -5.80 -4.30 -6.39
N LEU A 67 -4.90 -4.14 -7.35
CA LEU A 67 -5.18 -4.23 -8.78
C LEU A 67 -4.51 -5.49 -9.28
N GLU A 68 -5.31 -6.42 -9.78
CA GLU A 68 -4.92 -7.80 -9.95
C GLU A 68 -4.99 -8.20 -11.42
N SER A 69 -4.00 -8.97 -11.85
CA SER A 69 -4.00 -9.67 -13.13
C SER A 69 -3.66 -11.12 -12.87
N TRP A 70 -4.61 -12.01 -13.16
CA TRP A 70 -4.54 -13.46 -12.96
C TRP A 70 -4.69 -14.19 -14.30
N PRO A 71 -4.50 -15.53 -14.37
CA PRO A 71 -4.74 -16.27 -15.61
C PRO A 71 -6.18 -16.14 -16.12
N SER A 72 -7.13 -15.89 -15.20
CA SER A 72 -8.51 -15.52 -15.52
C SER A 72 -8.99 -14.37 -14.63
N ASN A 73 -9.44 -13.30 -15.28
CA ASN A 73 -9.99 -12.10 -14.63
C ASN A 73 -11.53 -12.01 -14.74
N ALA A 74 -12.18 -13.13 -15.10
CA ALA A 74 -13.65 -13.18 -15.28
C ALA A 74 -14.42 -12.82 -14.00
N TRP A 75 -13.80 -12.95 -12.83
CA TRP A 75 -14.41 -12.67 -11.53
C TRP A 75 -14.73 -11.18 -11.31
N CYS A 76 -14.04 -10.26 -11.98
CA CYS A 76 -14.38 -8.83 -11.98
C CYS A 76 -14.95 -8.35 -13.33
N GLY A 77 -14.98 -9.22 -14.35
CA GLY A 77 -15.41 -8.86 -15.70
C GLY A 77 -14.37 -8.11 -16.54
N ALA A 78 -13.09 -8.12 -16.16
CA ALA A 78 -12.04 -7.47 -16.93
C ALA A 78 -11.75 -8.20 -18.25
N SER A 79 -11.51 -7.40 -19.29
CA SER A 79 -11.03 -7.86 -20.59
C SER A 79 -9.50 -7.86 -20.64
N THR A 80 -8.93 -8.44 -21.70
CA THR A 80 -7.47 -8.45 -21.94
C THR A 80 -6.88 -7.04 -21.84
N GLY A 81 -5.82 -6.89 -21.05
CA GLY A 81 -5.14 -5.60 -20.84
C GLY A 81 -5.72 -4.73 -19.72
N GLN A 82 -6.82 -5.15 -19.10
CA GLN A 82 -7.41 -4.50 -17.91
C GLN A 82 -6.99 -5.21 -16.62
N TRP A 83 -7.01 -4.46 -15.53
CA TRP A 83 -6.84 -4.96 -14.17
C TRP A 83 -8.20 -5.23 -13.52
N CYS A 84 -8.22 -6.12 -12.55
CA CYS A 84 -9.31 -6.21 -11.60
C CYS A 84 -8.96 -5.47 -10.31
N VAL A 85 -9.66 -4.38 -10.01
CA VAL A 85 -9.45 -3.65 -8.74
C VAL A 85 -10.42 -4.12 -7.66
N ARG A 86 -9.95 -4.28 -6.41
CA ARG A 86 -10.82 -4.50 -5.24
C ARG A 86 -10.23 -3.94 -3.95
N ALA A 87 -11.09 -3.37 -3.11
CA ALA A 87 -10.78 -3.09 -1.72
C ALA A 87 -10.66 -4.41 -0.93
N SER A 88 -9.68 -4.53 -0.06
CA SER A 88 -9.33 -5.82 0.52
C SER A 88 -8.61 -5.74 1.87
N LEU A 89 -8.72 -6.79 2.67
CA LEU A 89 -8.06 -6.94 3.95
C LEU A 89 -7.41 -8.31 4.01
N PHE A 90 -6.10 -8.34 4.21
CA PHE A 90 -5.35 -9.57 4.39
C PHE A 90 -4.93 -9.72 5.86
N GLY A 91 -5.01 -10.94 6.39
CA GLY A 91 -4.59 -11.23 7.76
C GLY A 91 -4.51 -12.73 8.02
N SER A 92 -4.48 -13.11 9.30
CA SER A 92 -4.44 -14.53 9.71
C SER A 92 -5.67 -15.34 9.26
N PHE A 93 -6.75 -14.65 8.92
CA PHE A 93 -7.99 -15.22 8.35
C PHE A 93 -7.95 -15.36 6.82
N GLY A 94 -6.83 -15.04 6.18
CA GLY A 94 -6.70 -14.97 4.73
C GLY A 94 -7.15 -13.63 4.17
N GLN A 95 -7.66 -13.65 2.93
CA GLN A 95 -8.08 -12.45 2.21
C GLN A 95 -9.60 -12.27 2.28
N TYR A 96 -10.04 -11.13 2.79
CA TYR A 96 -11.40 -10.64 2.60
C TYR A 96 -11.40 -9.46 1.63
N SER A 97 -12.43 -9.37 0.79
CA SER A 97 -12.49 -8.35 -0.26
C SER A 97 -13.91 -7.87 -0.52
N GLY A 98 -14.02 -6.63 -0.97
CA GLY A 98 -15.23 -6.12 -1.60
C GLY A 98 -15.43 -6.66 -3.01
N THR A 99 -16.55 -6.30 -3.63
CA THR A 99 -16.79 -6.58 -5.07
C THR A 99 -15.71 -5.88 -5.90
N GLY A 100 -15.12 -6.60 -6.85
CA GLY A 100 -14.14 -6.04 -7.78
C GLY A 100 -14.76 -5.48 -9.05
N SER A 101 -14.03 -4.59 -9.72
CA SER A 101 -14.41 -3.98 -11.00
C SER A 101 -13.23 -3.99 -11.97
N PRO A 102 -13.49 -3.96 -13.29
CA PRO A 102 -12.43 -3.83 -14.27
C PRO A 102 -11.96 -2.38 -14.35
N VAL A 103 -10.65 -2.17 -14.49
CA VAL A 103 -10.05 -0.85 -14.75
C VAL A 103 -9.01 -0.93 -15.86
N SER A 104 -8.96 0.11 -16.68
CA SER A 104 -7.99 0.27 -17.76
C SER A 104 -6.66 0.82 -17.25
N GLY A 105 -5.61 0.70 -18.07
CA GLY A 105 -4.26 1.11 -17.66
C GLY A 105 -4.06 2.61 -17.46
N ASP A 106 -4.93 3.41 -18.05
CA ASP A 106 -4.96 4.87 -18.01
C ASP A 106 -5.99 5.42 -17.00
N ASP A 107 -6.78 4.55 -16.37
CA ASP A 107 -7.74 4.99 -15.35
C ASP A 107 -7.01 5.57 -14.13
N HIS A 108 -7.51 6.71 -13.66
CA HIS A 108 -7.11 7.28 -12.39
C HIS A 108 -7.89 6.64 -11.25
N VAL A 109 -7.37 5.56 -10.68
CA VAL A 109 -8.05 4.84 -9.60
C VAL A 109 -7.72 5.51 -8.26
N ARG A 110 -8.67 6.27 -7.72
CA ARG A 110 -8.59 6.86 -6.37
C ARG A 110 -8.90 5.79 -5.34
N ILE A 111 -8.03 5.69 -4.35
CA ILE A 111 -8.10 4.77 -3.23
C ILE A 111 -8.05 5.58 -1.95
N GLU A 112 -9.01 5.37 -1.07
CA GLU A 112 -9.12 6.08 0.18
C GLU A 112 -9.45 5.12 1.34
N TYR A 113 -8.62 5.17 2.36
CA TYR A 113 -8.77 4.42 3.61
C TYR A 113 -9.12 5.39 4.73
N ASN A 114 -10.17 5.08 5.48
CA ASN A 114 -10.65 5.89 6.59
C ASN A 114 -10.90 5.03 7.82
N LEU A 115 -10.29 5.40 8.94
CA LEU A 115 -10.68 4.90 10.25
C LEU A 115 -11.96 5.61 10.68
N LEU A 116 -13.00 4.85 11.00
CA LEU A 116 -14.27 5.39 11.45
C LEU A 116 -14.19 5.86 12.91
N SER A 117 -15.22 6.60 13.32
CA SER A 117 -15.31 7.19 14.66
C SER A 117 -15.43 6.18 15.81
N ASP A 118 -15.64 4.89 15.50
CA ASP A 118 -15.60 3.81 16.49
C ASP A 118 -14.16 3.39 16.85
N ASP A 119 -13.15 3.97 16.19
CA ASP A 119 -11.72 3.72 16.40
C ASP A 119 -11.33 2.25 16.19
N GLU A 120 -12.13 1.50 15.43
CA GLU A 120 -11.87 0.09 15.13
C GLU A 120 -12.09 -0.25 13.66
N THR A 121 -13.11 0.35 13.05
CA THR A 121 -13.57 0.00 11.71
C THR A 121 -12.86 0.83 10.66
N TRP A 122 -12.27 0.17 9.68
CA TRP A 122 -11.71 0.80 8.50
C TRP A 122 -12.66 0.64 7.33
N VAL A 123 -12.94 1.75 6.64
CA VAL A 123 -13.63 1.76 5.35
C VAL A 123 -12.62 2.09 4.27
N GLN A 124 -12.65 1.29 3.22
CA GLN A 124 -11.90 1.51 1.99
C GLN A 124 -12.89 1.88 0.90
N ASN A 125 -12.66 2.99 0.20
CA ASN A 125 -13.44 3.38 -0.96
C ASN A 125 -12.52 3.51 -2.16
N VAL A 126 -12.93 2.88 -3.27
CA VAL A 126 -12.19 2.88 -4.53
C VAL A 126 -13.09 3.42 -5.62
N THR A 127 -12.66 4.50 -6.26
CA THR A 127 -13.41 5.18 -7.33
C THR A 127 -12.50 5.54 -8.48
N ASN A 128 -13.06 5.77 -9.65
CA ASN A 128 -12.34 6.44 -10.73
C ASN A 128 -12.37 7.95 -10.44
N ALA A 129 -11.20 8.57 -10.31
CA ALA A 129 -11.02 9.95 -9.88
C ALA A 129 -11.53 10.99 -10.89
N GLU A 130 -11.57 10.65 -12.18
CA GLU A 130 -12.01 11.55 -13.24
C GLU A 130 -13.52 11.49 -13.45
N THR A 131 -14.09 10.28 -13.39
CA THR A 131 -15.51 10.05 -13.68
C THR A 131 -16.38 9.98 -12.42
N GLY A 132 -15.77 9.77 -11.24
CA GLY A 132 -16.47 9.47 -9.99
C GLY A 132 -17.09 8.09 -9.92
N ALA A 133 -16.85 7.22 -10.91
CA ALA A 133 -17.43 5.88 -10.95
C ALA A 133 -17.00 5.05 -9.73
N TYR A 134 -17.95 4.35 -9.12
CA TYR A 134 -17.68 3.37 -8.06
C TYR A 134 -16.94 2.16 -8.66
N LEU A 135 -15.86 1.73 -8.00
CA LEU A 135 -15.08 0.56 -8.41
C LEU A 135 -15.09 -0.54 -7.35
N SER A 136 -14.92 -0.18 -6.06
CA SER A 136 -14.97 -1.14 -4.96
C SER A 136 -15.12 -0.42 -3.62
N SER A 137 -15.59 -1.14 -2.60
CA SER A 137 -15.56 -0.70 -1.21
C SER A 137 -15.55 -1.93 -0.29
N TYR A 138 -14.87 -1.80 0.84
CA TYR A 138 -14.85 -2.82 1.88
C TYR A 138 -14.74 -2.18 3.25
N SER A 139 -15.41 -2.75 4.24
CA SER A 139 -15.41 -2.24 5.63
C SER A 139 -15.18 -3.38 6.60
N TYR A 140 -14.24 -3.20 7.53
CA TYR A 140 -13.89 -4.23 8.51
C TYR A 140 -13.26 -3.65 9.78
N LYS A 141 -13.48 -4.33 10.92
CA LYS A 141 -12.87 -4.01 12.21
C LYS A 141 -11.44 -4.55 12.30
N SER A 142 -10.46 -3.68 12.09
CA SER A 142 -9.03 -4.02 12.06
C SER A 142 -8.21 -3.27 13.15
N GLY A 143 -8.89 -2.46 13.96
CA GLY A 143 -8.27 -1.68 15.03
C GLY A 143 -7.54 -0.42 14.52
N PRO A 144 -7.19 0.51 15.42
CA PRO A 144 -6.73 1.84 15.03
C PRO A 144 -5.23 1.93 14.72
N TYR A 145 -4.47 0.84 14.84
CA TYR A 145 -3.02 0.89 15.05
C TYR A 145 -2.17 0.84 13.77
N MET A 146 -2.67 1.31 12.63
CA MET A 146 -1.90 1.30 11.39
C MET A 146 -0.74 2.30 11.48
N THR A 147 0.51 1.86 11.33
CA THR A 147 1.69 2.72 11.54
C THR A 147 2.56 2.87 10.29
N GLY A 148 2.36 2.03 9.29
CA GLY A 148 3.05 2.09 8.01
C GLY A 148 2.09 2.20 6.85
N TYR A 149 2.53 2.90 5.80
CA TYR A 149 1.91 2.96 4.49
C TYR A 149 2.91 2.49 3.46
N GLY A 150 2.48 1.75 2.46
CA GLY A 150 3.34 1.38 1.36
C GLY A 150 2.61 1.07 0.08
N THR A 151 3.38 0.97 -0.98
CA THR A 151 2.94 0.50 -2.29
C THR A 151 4.01 -0.34 -2.94
N GLY A 152 3.60 -1.32 -3.75
CA GLY A 152 4.51 -2.15 -4.52
C GLY A 152 3.83 -2.99 -5.59
N THR A 153 4.67 -3.75 -6.28
CA THR A 153 4.27 -4.83 -7.18
C THR A 153 4.68 -6.17 -6.58
N GLU A 154 3.77 -7.12 -6.56
CA GLU A 154 3.97 -8.47 -6.05
C GLU A 154 3.56 -9.49 -7.11
N CYS A 155 4.30 -10.59 -7.20
CA CYS A 155 4.17 -11.57 -8.25
C CYS A 155 4.28 -12.98 -7.66
N ASP A 156 3.15 -13.66 -7.66
CA ASP A 156 2.95 -14.96 -7.03
C ASP A 156 2.74 -16.04 -8.08
N SER A 157 3.08 -17.28 -7.73
CA SER A 157 2.79 -18.46 -8.57
C SER A 157 3.30 -18.32 -10.01
N ASP A 158 4.56 -17.90 -10.18
CA ASP A 158 5.20 -17.71 -11.49
C ASP A 158 4.52 -16.69 -12.42
N CYS A 159 3.94 -15.65 -11.83
CA CYS A 159 3.33 -14.58 -12.60
C CYS A 159 4.30 -13.96 -13.65
N SER A 160 3.73 -13.48 -14.74
CA SER A 160 4.34 -12.53 -15.65
C SER A 160 4.30 -11.14 -15.00
N GLY A 161 5.46 -10.51 -14.80
CA GLY A 161 5.57 -9.18 -14.21
C GLY A 161 4.87 -8.08 -15.02
N THR A 162 4.78 -6.88 -14.44
CA THR A 162 4.19 -5.71 -15.11
C THR A 162 4.94 -5.35 -16.40
N ILE A 163 4.18 -4.99 -17.43
CA ILE A 163 4.71 -4.55 -18.74
C ILE A 163 4.79 -3.02 -18.87
N ALA A 164 4.15 -2.30 -17.97
CA ALA A 164 4.14 -0.84 -17.87
C ALA A 164 4.56 -0.43 -16.45
N GLY A 165 5.03 0.80 -16.29
CA GLY A 165 5.24 1.38 -14.96
C GLY A 165 3.93 1.88 -14.35
N GLN A 166 3.90 1.98 -13.03
CA GLN A 166 2.77 2.48 -12.25
C GLN A 166 3.11 3.87 -11.74
N THR A 167 2.11 4.75 -11.69
CA THR A 167 2.25 6.06 -11.07
C THR A 167 1.21 6.22 -9.99
N TYR A 168 1.62 6.67 -8.80
CA TYR A 168 0.72 7.07 -7.74
C TYR A 168 0.82 8.58 -7.57
N LEU A 169 -0.32 9.26 -7.57
CA LEU A 169 -0.43 10.71 -7.53
C LEU A 169 -1.10 11.13 -6.22
N ASN A 170 -0.63 12.26 -5.69
CA ASN A 170 -1.22 12.96 -4.57
C ASN A 170 -1.52 12.02 -3.39
N THR A 171 -0.51 11.25 -2.99
CA THR A 171 -0.62 10.42 -1.80
C THR A 171 -0.65 11.31 -0.58
N THR A 172 -1.72 11.26 0.21
CA THR A 172 -1.86 11.98 1.47
C THR A 172 -2.05 10.98 2.60
N ILE A 173 -1.30 11.14 3.68
CA ILE A 173 -1.37 10.30 4.89
C ILE A 173 -1.63 11.23 6.07
N THR A 174 -2.71 10.98 6.80
CA THR A 174 -3.08 11.74 7.99
C THR A 174 -2.86 10.88 9.22
N LEU A 175 -2.06 11.39 10.14
CA LEU A 175 -1.77 10.78 11.42
C LEU A 175 -2.75 11.29 12.50
N ARG A 176 -2.99 10.47 13.52
CA ARG A 176 -3.80 10.83 14.70
C ARG A 176 -3.17 12.00 15.46
N SER A 177 -1.89 11.86 15.75
CA SER A 177 -1.00 12.86 16.38
C SER A 177 0.17 13.16 15.46
N ALA A 178 0.75 14.35 15.60
CA ALA A 178 1.91 14.76 14.84
C ALA A 178 3.13 13.87 15.10
N ASP A 179 3.83 13.51 14.03
CA ASP A 179 5.14 12.86 14.05
C ASP A 179 6.00 13.50 12.96
N THR A 180 6.89 14.41 13.36
CA THR A 180 7.75 15.15 12.43
C THR A 180 8.84 14.29 11.80
N ALA A 181 9.12 13.10 12.37
CA ALA A 181 10.16 12.19 11.87
C ALA A 181 9.60 11.15 10.89
N PHE A 182 8.27 11.06 10.70
CA PHE A 182 7.67 10.05 9.84
C PHE A 182 8.19 10.10 8.40
N GLY A 183 8.40 11.29 7.83
CA GLY A 183 8.98 11.42 6.49
C GLY A 183 10.40 10.88 6.35
N ASP A 184 11.19 10.88 7.43
CA ASP A 184 12.57 10.35 7.43
C ASP A 184 12.59 8.82 7.30
N THR A 185 11.45 8.17 7.48
CA THR A 185 11.30 6.71 7.37
C THR A 185 11.10 6.23 5.92
N ILE A 186 10.99 7.14 4.96
CA ILE A 186 10.69 6.77 3.58
C ILE A 186 11.75 5.83 3.01
N ALA A 187 11.31 4.71 2.46
CA ALA A 187 12.15 3.68 1.87
C ALA A 187 11.67 3.37 0.45
N VAL A 188 12.63 3.07 -0.43
CA VAL A 188 12.39 2.71 -1.83
C VAL A 188 13.02 1.36 -2.15
N GLY A 189 12.34 0.55 -2.96
CA GLY A 189 12.79 -0.76 -3.39
C GLY A 189 12.73 -0.92 -4.90
N ALA A 190 13.64 -1.74 -5.46
CA ALA A 190 13.66 -2.21 -6.84
C ALA A 190 13.30 -1.15 -7.92
N GLY A 191 13.90 0.05 -7.79
CA GLY A 191 13.77 1.14 -8.75
C GLY A 191 12.54 2.03 -8.56
N GLY A 192 11.75 1.82 -7.50
CA GLY A 192 10.73 2.78 -7.07
C GLY A 192 11.34 4.15 -6.77
N THR A 193 10.62 5.21 -7.13
CA THR A 193 11.02 6.60 -6.90
C THR A 193 9.84 7.41 -6.40
N TYR A 194 10.12 8.55 -5.75
CA TYR A 194 9.10 9.48 -5.30
C TYR A 194 9.59 10.93 -5.44
N SER A 195 8.64 11.87 -5.45
CA SER A 195 8.93 13.30 -5.42
C SER A 195 7.85 14.07 -4.65
N GLY A 196 8.22 15.24 -4.14
CA GLY A 196 7.30 16.13 -3.42
C GLY A 196 6.87 15.62 -2.05
N LEU A 197 7.71 14.83 -1.37
CA LEU A 197 7.47 14.46 0.04
C LEU A 197 7.51 15.74 0.89
N THR A 198 6.40 16.05 1.56
CA THR A 198 6.24 17.23 2.41
C THR A 198 5.32 16.92 3.60
N SER A 199 5.39 17.75 4.64
CA SER A 199 4.50 17.67 5.80
C SER A 199 3.80 19.00 6.07
N SER A 200 2.58 18.95 6.57
CA SER A 200 1.83 20.07 7.12
C SER A 200 1.31 19.74 8.53
N GLU A 201 0.66 20.72 9.17
CA GLU A 201 0.07 20.54 10.52
C GLU A 201 1.07 20.01 11.56
N GLY A 202 2.31 20.47 11.49
CA GLY A 202 3.37 20.07 12.43
C GLY A 202 3.81 18.62 12.32
N GLY A 203 3.61 17.95 11.17
CA GLY A 203 3.94 16.53 10.97
C GLY A 203 2.75 15.60 11.17
N LYS A 204 1.53 16.13 11.19
CA LYS A 204 0.30 15.33 11.26
C LYS A 204 -0.18 14.89 9.88
N VAL A 205 0.01 15.70 8.85
CA VAL A 205 -0.39 15.38 7.48
C VAL A 205 0.85 15.33 6.61
N TRP A 206 1.00 14.24 5.88
CA TRP A 206 2.13 13.97 4.98
C TRP A 206 1.63 13.82 3.56
N ASN A 207 2.33 14.42 2.61
CA ASN A 207 1.99 14.39 1.20
C ASN A 207 3.16 13.91 0.37
N ILE A 208 2.89 13.09 -0.65
CA ILE A 208 3.84 12.72 -1.71
C ILE A 208 3.14 13.05 -3.02
N ALA A 209 3.72 13.99 -3.77
CA ALA A 209 3.10 14.44 -5.03
C ALA A 209 3.06 13.31 -6.06
N THR A 210 4.14 12.54 -6.19
CA THR A 210 4.23 11.44 -7.14
C THR A 210 5.12 10.33 -6.61
N ILE A 211 4.65 9.09 -6.78
CA ILE A 211 5.44 7.87 -6.67
C ILE A 211 5.45 7.22 -8.05
N SER A 212 6.60 6.73 -8.50
CA SER A 212 6.73 6.00 -9.76
C SER A 212 7.37 4.64 -9.51
N ILE A 213 6.68 3.58 -9.92
CA ILE A 213 7.15 2.20 -9.85
C ILE A 213 7.45 1.74 -11.28
N PRO A 214 8.68 1.30 -11.57
CA PRO A 214 9.03 0.82 -12.91
C PRO A 214 8.35 -0.51 -13.22
N ALA A 215 8.20 -0.81 -14.51
CA ALA A 215 7.78 -2.13 -14.96
C ALA A 215 8.71 -3.23 -14.39
N MET A 216 8.12 -4.32 -13.93
CA MET A 216 8.80 -5.49 -13.41
C MET A 216 9.33 -6.30 -14.59
N SER A 217 10.39 -5.80 -15.23
CA SER A 217 10.99 -6.47 -16.38
C SER A 217 11.47 -7.88 -16.00
N ALA A 218 11.30 -8.85 -16.91
CA ALA A 218 11.66 -10.25 -16.71
C ALA A 218 13.16 -10.50 -16.43
N ALA A 219 14.01 -9.47 -16.44
CA ALA A 219 15.45 -9.58 -16.18
C ALA A 219 15.83 -9.50 -14.70
N SER A 220 14.95 -9.01 -13.81
CA SER A 220 15.27 -8.86 -12.38
C SER A 220 15.24 -10.18 -11.59
N SER A 221 14.78 -11.28 -12.19
CA SER A 221 14.67 -12.61 -11.54
C SER A 221 15.97 -13.43 -11.51
N SER A 222 17.12 -12.86 -11.88
CA SER A 222 18.41 -13.59 -11.92
C SER A 222 19.47 -13.16 -10.89
N ALA A 223 19.22 -12.17 -10.04
CA ALA A 223 20.18 -11.78 -9.00
C ALA A 223 19.89 -12.48 -7.65
N SER A 224 20.07 -13.79 -7.59
CA SER A 224 20.24 -14.51 -6.32
C SER A 224 21.51 -15.37 -6.36
N ALA A 225 22.58 -14.77 -5.84
CA ALA A 225 23.77 -15.36 -5.22
C ALA A 225 24.25 -16.75 -5.67
N SER A 226 25.24 -16.77 -6.57
CA SER A 226 26.32 -17.77 -6.47
C SER A 226 27.23 -17.37 -5.30
N HIS A 227 26.87 -17.77 -4.08
CA HIS A 227 27.77 -17.70 -2.94
C HIS A 227 28.83 -18.78 -3.11
N ALA A 228 29.91 -18.44 -3.82
CA ALA A 228 31.08 -19.29 -3.93
C ALA A 228 31.71 -19.45 -2.54
N THR A 229 31.75 -20.68 -2.07
CA THR A 229 32.37 -21.08 -0.80
C THR A 229 33.87 -20.77 -0.85
N PRO A 230 34.43 -19.98 0.08
CA PRO A 230 35.88 -19.84 0.16
C PRO A 230 36.46 -21.15 0.73
N VAL A 231 37.24 -21.85 -0.09
CA VAL A 231 38.08 -22.97 0.35
C VAL A 231 39.22 -22.39 1.20
N ALA A 232 39.27 -22.79 2.47
CA ALA A 232 40.40 -22.53 3.34
C ALA A 232 41.65 -23.22 2.78
N THR A 233 42.70 -22.44 2.51
CA THR A 233 44.05 -22.96 2.24
C THR A 233 44.99 -22.46 3.34
N GLU A 234 45.75 -23.41 3.86
CA GLU A 234 46.57 -23.34 5.07
C GLU A 234 47.60 -22.21 5.08
N ALA A 235 47.77 -21.62 6.27
CA ALA A 235 48.83 -20.69 6.58
C ALA A 235 50.13 -21.45 6.90
N SER A 236 51.16 -21.26 6.08
CA SER A 236 52.54 -21.66 6.37
C SER A 236 53.24 -20.60 7.22
N SER A 237 53.80 -21.05 8.34
CA SER A 237 54.61 -20.30 9.28
C SER A 237 55.93 -19.80 8.69
N ALA A 238 56.24 -18.51 8.88
CA ALA A 238 57.61 -18.01 8.88
C ALA A 238 57.76 -16.93 9.96
N GLN A 239 58.69 -17.19 10.88
CA GLN A 239 59.08 -16.38 12.03
C GLN A 239 60.25 -15.45 11.65
N THR A 240 60.66 -14.59 12.58
CA THR A 240 61.82 -13.64 12.62
C THR A 240 61.64 -12.31 11.85
N THR A 241 62.02 -11.12 12.35
CA THR A 241 62.80 -10.70 13.54
C THR A 241 62.48 -9.23 13.88
N ALA A 242 62.74 -8.87 15.13
CA ALA A 242 62.58 -7.54 15.74
C ALA A 242 63.50 -6.44 15.16
N ALA A 243 63.07 -5.18 15.30
CA ALA A 243 63.93 -4.07 15.73
C ALA A 243 63.09 -2.92 16.29
N ALA A 244 63.46 -2.49 17.49
CA ALA A 244 62.92 -1.35 18.22
C ALA A 244 63.49 -0.02 17.70
N ALA A 245 62.73 1.06 17.83
CA ALA A 245 63.27 2.38 18.18
C ALA A 245 62.16 3.28 18.75
N ALA A 246 62.44 3.85 19.91
CA ALA A 246 61.61 4.76 20.68
C ALA A 246 61.97 6.23 20.40
N SER A 247 60.99 7.12 20.55
CA SER A 247 61.07 8.52 21.04
C SER A 247 59.78 9.21 20.58
N GLY A 248 58.85 9.68 21.41
CA GLY A 248 59.02 10.56 22.56
C GLY A 248 58.73 12.00 22.11
N PHE A 249 57.63 12.61 22.55
CA PHE A 249 57.61 14.02 22.96
C PHE A 249 56.28 14.36 23.66
N ALA A 250 56.42 15.13 24.74
CA ALA A 250 55.41 15.54 25.68
C ALA A 250 55.02 17.02 25.46
N GLY A 251 53.85 17.41 26.00
CA GLY A 251 53.74 18.66 26.76
C GLY A 251 52.91 19.81 26.16
N GLY A 252 52.12 20.44 27.03
CA GLY A 252 51.51 21.77 26.87
C GLY A 252 49.98 21.76 27.05
N ALA A 253 49.40 21.80 28.25
CA ALA A 253 49.34 22.88 29.25
C ALA A 253 48.62 24.17 28.77
N ALA A 254 47.53 24.48 29.47
CA ALA A 254 46.69 25.68 29.37
C ALA A 254 47.43 26.99 29.74
N PRO A 255 46.80 28.17 29.58
CA PRO A 255 46.18 28.75 30.78
C PRO A 255 44.91 29.61 30.57
N SER A 256 44.35 29.91 31.74
CA SER A 256 43.27 30.80 32.16
C SER A 256 43.31 32.28 31.72
N GLY A 257 42.14 32.92 31.75
CA GLY A 257 41.93 34.36 31.97
C GLY A 257 40.44 34.72 31.80
N ALA A 258 39.65 34.82 32.85
CA ALA A 258 39.39 36.01 33.70
C ALA A 258 38.50 37.08 33.03
N ALA A 259 37.31 37.27 33.62
CA ALA A 259 36.39 38.40 33.41
C ALA A 259 36.96 39.73 33.98
N PRO A 260 36.27 40.88 33.80
CA PRO A 260 35.37 41.31 34.88
C PRO A 260 34.12 42.14 34.47
N SER A 261 33.13 42.13 35.39
CA SER A 261 32.22 43.21 35.86
C SER A 261 31.70 44.32 34.92
N GLY A 262 30.45 44.78 34.97
CA GLY A 262 29.35 44.51 35.91
C GLY A 262 28.21 45.55 35.82
N PHE A 263 27.25 45.39 36.75
CA PHE A 263 26.24 46.36 37.28
C PHE A 263 25.18 46.92 36.31
N ALA A 264 23.90 47.15 36.66
CA ALA A 264 23.06 47.01 37.86
C ALA A 264 21.60 47.04 37.36
N GLY A 265 20.64 46.26 37.86
CA GLY A 265 19.85 46.49 39.08
C GLY A 265 18.38 46.15 38.73
N GLY A 266 17.71 45.19 39.38
CA GLY A 266 16.94 45.35 40.63
C GLY A 266 15.47 45.67 40.28
N ALA A 267 14.40 45.16 40.86
CA ALA A 267 14.04 44.29 41.99
C ALA A 267 12.57 43.85 41.68
N GLY A 268 11.91 42.86 42.29
CA GLY A 268 12.19 42.04 43.45
C GLY A 268 10.93 41.22 43.82
N GLY A 269 11.14 40.16 44.62
CA GLY A 269 10.18 39.48 45.52
C GLY A 269 8.97 38.76 44.90
N ALA A 270 8.47 37.64 45.43
CA ALA A 270 8.89 36.80 46.54
C ALA A 270 8.29 35.38 46.32
N ALA A 271 9.05 34.36 46.74
CA ALA A 271 8.58 32.99 46.99
C ALA A 271 7.84 32.94 48.36
N PRO A 272 7.39 31.80 48.93
CA PRO A 272 7.67 30.38 48.65
C PRO A 272 6.36 29.56 48.52
N SER A 273 6.24 28.24 48.40
CA SER A 273 6.98 27.01 48.71
C SER A 273 6.17 25.91 47.98
N GLY A 274 6.73 24.96 47.24
CA GLY A 274 7.56 23.86 47.74
C GLY A 274 6.83 22.53 47.52
N PHE A 275 7.33 21.69 46.61
CA PHE A 275 7.27 20.23 46.74
C PHE A 275 8.43 19.61 45.96
N ALA A 276 9.40 19.10 46.73
CA ALA A 276 10.40 18.13 46.30
C ALA A 276 9.73 16.75 46.30
N GLY A 277 10.14 15.75 45.52
CA GLY A 277 11.25 15.64 44.59
C GLY A 277 11.51 14.17 44.24
N LYS A 278 12.56 13.96 43.43
CA LYS A 278 13.39 12.75 43.24
C LYS A 278 12.64 11.47 42.80
N GLY A 279 13.07 10.74 41.77
CA GLY A 279 14.36 10.62 41.11
C GLY A 279 14.55 9.14 40.74
N GLY A 280 15.16 8.83 39.60
CA GLY A 280 15.44 7.45 39.23
C GLY A 280 16.10 7.32 37.87
N LYS A 281 17.37 6.93 37.89
CA LYS A 281 18.28 6.76 36.74
C LYS A 281 18.00 5.45 35.98
N GLY A 282 18.24 5.51 34.67
CA GLY A 282 19.19 4.60 34.00
C GLY A 282 18.62 3.35 33.31
N GLY A 283 18.98 3.17 32.03
CA GLY A 283 18.84 1.89 31.33
C GLY A 283 18.99 1.99 29.82
N ASN A 284 20.22 1.88 29.32
CA ASN A 284 20.57 1.63 27.92
C ASN A 284 19.88 0.38 27.36
N GLY A 285 19.45 0.44 26.10
CA GLY A 285 18.98 -0.73 25.35
C GLY A 285 18.43 -0.35 23.99
N GLY A 286 19.27 0.23 23.12
CA GLY A 286 18.92 0.43 21.72
C GLY A 286 18.84 -0.91 20.98
N ALA A 287 17.64 -1.24 20.53
CA ALA A 287 17.40 -2.26 19.50
C ALA A 287 16.49 -1.61 18.46
N ALA A 288 17.03 -1.41 17.26
CA ALA A 288 16.28 -0.96 16.10
C ALA A 288 15.35 -2.09 15.64
N PRO A 289 14.05 -1.84 15.37
CA PRO A 289 13.27 -2.77 14.58
C PRO A 289 13.61 -2.59 13.10
N SER A 290 13.90 -3.72 12.48
CA SER A 290 14.13 -3.93 11.05
C SER A 290 13.04 -3.26 10.21
N GLY A 291 13.47 -2.41 9.28
CA GLY A 291 12.61 -1.84 8.25
C GLY A 291 11.99 -2.91 7.34
N PHE A 292 10.95 -2.47 6.64
CA PHE A 292 10.24 -3.15 5.54
C PHE A 292 11.23 -3.66 4.48
N ALA A 293 11.87 -4.79 4.76
CA ALA A 293 12.52 -5.64 3.77
C ALA A 293 11.61 -6.85 3.61
N GLY A 294 11.05 -7.00 2.40
CA GLY A 294 10.24 -8.16 2.02
C GLY A 294 10.91 -9.45 2.50
N GLY A 295 10.32 -10.05 3.53
CA GLY A 295 10.81 -11.24 4.21
C GLY A 295 9.67 -12.23 4.29
N ALA A 296 9.73 -13.23 3.41
CA ALA A 296 8.75 -14.30 3.25
C ALA A 296 8.28 -14.92 4.57
N ALA A 297 6.97 -14.98 4.78
CA ALA A 297 6.33 -15.82 5.78
C ALA A 297 5.87 -17.15 5.13
N PRO A 298 6.03 -18.30 5.79
CA PRO A 298 5.76 -19.60 5.19
C PRO A 298 4.27 -19.98 5.17
N SER A 299 3.85 -20.54 4.03
CA SER A 299 2.59 -21.21 3.77
C SER A 299 2.25 -22.31 4.79
N GLY A 300 1.16 -22.13 5.53
CA GLY A 300 0.59 -23.15 6.42
C GLY A 300 -0.55 -23.91 5.76
N ALA A 301 -0.30 -25.16 5.37
CA ALA A 301 -1.31 -26.10 4.87
C ALA A 301 -2.27 -26.53 5.99
N ALA A 302 -3.59 -26.49 5.71
CA ALA A 302 -4.62 -27.01 6.60
C ALA A 302 -4.84 -28.52 6.36
N PRO A 303 -4.97 -29.36 7.41
CA PRO A 303 -5.43 -30.73 7.25
C PRO A 303 -6.96 -30.87 7.39
N SER A 304 -7.51 -31.63 6.45
CA SER A 304 -8.84 -32.21 6.42
C SER A 304 -9.16 -33.09 7.64
N GLY A 305 -10.37 -32.95 8.21
CA GLY A 305 -10.88 -33.84 9.26
C GLY A 305 -12.41 -33.92 9.26
N ARG A 306 -12.92 -35.16 9.31
CA ARG A 306 -14.24 -35.64 8.91
C ARG A 306 -15.29 -35.61 10.04
N ALA A 307 -16.54 -35.45 9.63
CA ALA A 307 -17.85 -35.71 10.24
C ALA A 307 -17.98 -36.60 11.51
N GLY A 308 -18.95 -36.24 12.38
CA GLY A 308 -19.56 -37.13 13.37
C GLY A 308 -20.64 -36.51 14.28
N HIS A 309 -21.92 -36.67 13.88
CA HIS A 309 -23.15 -36.93 14.65
C HIS A 309 -23.74 -36.01 15.78
N SER A 310 -24.96 -35.54 15.48
CA SER A 310 -26.24 -35.55 16.25
C SER A 310 -26.36 -35.02 17.69
N GLY A 311 -27.28 -34.06 17.88
CA GLY A 311 -27.96 -33.77 19.15
C GLY A 311 -29.12 -32.78 18.99
N HIS A 312 -30.33 -33.18 19.41
CA HIS A 312 -31.57 -32.38 19.43
C HIS A 312 -31.55 -31.26 20.49
N GLY A 313 -32.31 -30.17 20.25
CA GLY A 313 -32.73 -29.23 21.31
C GLY A 313 -33.58 -28.07 20.78
N HIS A 314 -34.84 -28.00 21.22
CA HIS A 314 -35.80 -26.91 20.98
C HIS A 314 -35.41 -25.61 21.72
N GLY A 315 -35.78 -24.45 21.16
CA GLY A 315 -35.82 -23.18 21.89
C GLY A 315 -36.19 -21.97 21.02
N HIS A 316 -37.35 -21.38 21.29
CA HIS A 316 -37.90 -20.18 20.65
C HIS A 316 -37.04 -18.92 20.85
N GLY A 317 -37.04 -18.03 19.86
CA GLY A 317 -36.59 -16.65 20.00
C GLY A 317 -36.83 -15.84 18.72
N HIS A 318 -37.93 -15.09 18.67
CA HIS A 318 -38.18 -14.10 17.63
C HIS A 318 -37.19 -12.93 17.76
N GLY A 319 -36.50 -12.61 16.67
CA GLY A 319 -35.70 -11.40 16.52
C GLY A 319 -35.59 -11.04 15.04
N HIS A 320 -36.31 -10.01 14.63
CA HIS A 320 -36.23 -9.43 13.29
C HIS A 320 -34.88 -8.75 13.10
N HIS A 321 -34.09 -9.19 12.12
CA HIS A 321 -33.08 -8.34 11.47
C HIS A 321 -33.02 -8.68 9.97
N HIS A 322 -33.24 -7.64 9.15
CA HIS A 322 -33.11 -7.66 7.70
C HIS A 322 -31.65 -7.86 7.31
N GLN A 323 -31.34 -9.01 6.70
CA GLN A 323 -30.11 -9.22 5.95
C GLN A 323 -30.52 -9.48 4.49
N GLN A 324 -30.26 -8.52 3.60
CA GLN A 324 -30.44 -8.72 2.16
C GLN A 324 -29.30 -9.60 1.64
N GLN A 325 -29.57 -10.89 1.49
CA GLN A 325 -28.83 -11.76 0.58
C GLN A 325 -29.51 -11.69 -0.79
N GLN A 326 -28.80 -11.21 -1.82
CA GLN A 326 -29.16 -11.48 -3.20
C GLN A 326 -28.30 -12.64 -3.69
N GLN A 327 -28.95 -13.78 -3.86
CA GLN A 327 -28.44 -14.94 -4.59
C GLN A 327 -28.85 -14.79 -6.06
N SER A 328 -27.89 -14.78 -6.99
CA SER A 328 -28.15 -14.98 -8.42
C SER A 328 -27.71 -16.39 -8.81
N GLY A 329 -28.70 -17.26 -9.02
CA GLY A 329 -28.53 -18.58 -9.62
C GLY A 329 -28.58 -18.52 -11.14
N ALA A 330 -27.73 -19.31 -11.79
CA ALA A 330 -27.65 -19.45 -13.24
C ALA A 330 -28.40 -20.70 -13.76
N ALA A 331 -28.81 -20.57 -15.04
CA ALA A 331 -29.01 -21.61 -16.09
C ALA A 331 -30.34 -22.41 -16.21
N ALA A 332 -31.16 -22.00 -17.22
CA ALA A 332 -31.65 -22.70 -18.45
C ALA A 332 -32.34 -24.09 -18.38
N PRO A 333 -32.99 -24.66 -19.44
CA PRO A 333 -33.14 -24.25 -20.87
C PRO A 333 -34.53 -24.54 -21.55
N SER A 334 -34.55 -24.51 -22.90
CA SER A 334 -35.60 -24.82 -23.91
C SER A 334 -36.40 -23.60 -24.41
N GLY A 335 -36.59 -23.30 -25.71
CA GLY A 335 -36.33 -23.97 -26.98
C GLY A 335 -37.57 -23.75 -27.87
N PHE A 336 -37.47 -23.12 -29.05
CA PHE A 336 -38.25 -23.41 -30.27
C PHE A 336 -37.91 -22.45 -31.42
N ALA A 337 -38.16 -22.93 -32.65
CA ALA A 337 -37.58 -22.52 -33.92
C ALA A 337 -38.48 -21.64 -34.81
N GLY A 338 -37.86 -21.08 -35.87
CA GLY A 338 -38.47 -20.63 -37.13
C GLY A 338 -38.85 -19.15 -37.17
N GLY A 339 -38.63 -18.35 -38.21
CA GLY A 339 -38.16 -18.57 -39.57
C GLY A 339 -38.63 -17.38 -40.44
N ALA A 340 -37.90 -17.13 -41.53
CA ALA A 340 -38.28 -16.33 -42.72
C ALA A 340 -38.25 -14.78 -42.67
N ALA A 341 -37.32 -14.24 -43.48
CA ALA A 341 -37.41 -12.96 -44.21
C ALA A 341 -38.43 -13.09 -45.39
N PRO A 342 -38.78 -12.07 -46.23
CA PRO A 342 -37.84 -11.15 -46.92
C PRO A 342 -38.33 -9.73 -47.31
N SER A 343 -37.42 -8.97 -47.96
CA SER A 343 -37.62 -7.90 -48.97
C SER A 343 -38.22 -6.56 -48.50
N GLY A 344 -37.87 -5.37 -49.00
CA GLY A 344 -36.96 -4.84 -50.05
C GLY A 344 -36.86 -3.31 -49.80
N ALA A 345 -35.77 -2.61 -50.14
CA ALA A 345 -35.40 -2.06 -51.45
C ALA A 345 -35.46 -0.51 -51.50
N ALA A 346 -34.31 0.08 -51.86
CA ALA A 346 -34.10 1.23 -52.75
C ALA A 346 -34.17 2.71 -52.29
N GLY A 347 -33.06 3.42 -52.61
CA GLY A 347 -32.97 4.83 -53.07
C GLY A 347 -32.71 5.86 -51.97
N GLY A 348 -31.77 6.82 -52.02
CA GLY A 348 -30.95 7.38 -53.11
C GLY A 348 -31.13 8.92 -53.16
N PHE A 349 -30.01 9.66 -53.28
CA PHE A 349 -29.86 11.13 -53.46
C PHE A 349 -30.07 12.02 -52.20
N GLY A 350 -29.31 13.08 -51.91
CA GLY A 350 -28.20 13.76 -52.58
C GLY A 350 -27.89 15.11 -51.88
N ALA A 351 -26.67 15.61 -52.10
CA ALA A 351 -26.21 17.02 -52.06
C ALA A 351 -26.24 17.87 -50.76
N SER A 352 -25.05 18.38 -50.38
CA SER A 352 -24.84 19.67 -49.70
C SER A 352 -25.03 20.85 -50.70
N PRO A 353 -25.22 22.12 -50.27
CA PRO A 353 -24.13 22.95 -49.74
C PRO A 353 -24.50 24.05 -48.68
N SER A 354 -23.48 24.39 -47.89
CA SER A 354 -23.00 25.71 -47.39
C SER A 354 -23.89 26.94 -47.06
N VAL A 355 -23.41 27.63 -46.01
CA VAL A 355 -23.43 29.08 -45.64
C VAL A 355 -24.63 29.63 -44.85
N GLY A 356 -24.32 30.28 -43.72
CA GLY A 356 -25.18 31.26 -43.07
C GLY A 356 -24.77 31.62 -41.64
N ALA A 357 -23.87 32.58 -41.49
CA ALA A 357 -23.56 33.24 -40.22
C ALA A 357 -24.74 34.12 -39.76
N HIS A 358 -24.98 34.23 -38.46
CA HIS A 358 -25.54 35.44 -37.85
C HIS A 358 -25.14 35.56 -36.37
N ALA A 359 -24.66 36.76 -36.05
CA ALA A 359 -24.28 37.25 -34.74
C ALA A 359 -25.51 37.52 -33.85
N GLY A 360 -25.30 37.51 -32.53
CA GLY A 360 -26.25 38.02 -31.54
C GLY A 360 -25.63 38.05 -30.16
N ALA A 361 -25.16 39.24 -29.75
CA ALA A 361 -24.63 39.56 -28.43
C ALA A 361 -25.75 39.87 -27.41
N ALA A 362 -25.44 39.72 -26.12
CA ALA A 362 -25.86 40.54 -24.95
C ALA A 362 -25.77 39.66 -23.67
N ALA A 363 -24.82 39.95 -22.76
CA ALA A 363 -24.98 40.81 -21.57
C ALA A 363 -25.66 40.05 -20.42
N GLU A 364 -24.88 39.61 -19.42
CA GLU A 364 -24.59 40.30 -18.15
C GLU A 364 -25.76 40.26 -17.15
N GLY A 365 -25.46 39.75 -15.95
CA GLY A 365 -26.38 39.63 -14.83
C GLY A 365 -25.73 38.93 -13.64
N GLU A 366 -24.79 39.63 -13.00
CA GLU A 366 -24.30 39.32 -11.65
C GLU A 366 -25.42 39.57 -10.63
N GLU A 367 -25.66 38.62 -9.71
CA GLU A 367 -26.41 38.85 -8.47
C GLU A 367 -25.47 38.68 -7.26
N PRO A 368 -25.42 39.65 -6.32
CA PRO A 368 -24.56 39.61 -5.15
C PRO A 368 -25.23 38.97 -3.92
N CYS A 369 -24.39 38.37 -3.07
CA CYS A 369 -24.72 37.94 -1.72
C CYS A 369 -25.10 39.10 -0.78
N PRO A 370 -25.91 38.85 0.27
CA PRO A 370 -25.96 39.73 1.44
C PRO A 370 -25.23 39.10 2.66
N GLU A 371 -24.19 39.80 3.14
CA GLU A 371 -23.87 39.99 4.57
C GLU A 371 -24.86 41.06 5.12
N ASP A 372 -25.26 41.22 6.38
CA ASP A 372 -24.92 40.70 7.71
C ASP A 372 -26.08 41.14 8.66
N ASN A 373 -26.42 40.32 9.67
CA ASN A 373 -26.74 40.74 11.06
C ASN A 373 -26.99 39.53 11.97
#